data_AF-A0A0R2B0F7-F1
#
_entry.id   AF-A0A0R2B0F7-F1
#
_cell.length_a   1.000
_cell.length_b   1.000
_cell.length_c   1.000
_cell.angle_alpha   90.00
_cell.angle_beta   90.00
_cell.angle_gamma   90.00
#
_symmetry.space_group_name_H-M   'P 1'
#
loop_
_entity.id
_entity.type
_entity.pdbx_description
1 polymer ?
#
loop_
_entity_poly.entity_id
_entity_poly.type
_entity_poly.pdbx_seq_one_letter_code
_entity_poly.pdbx_strand_id
1 'polypeptide(L)'
;MISVRFIERTIRGIGYHRWHHLVLATITIGFVLVGLFLLTSQNFNSLANLQFNQRLSDLNLSNEQAIVITNRVAAAHALLDANYQLWFLAAAGIFFLFNLGLAISAAYRRAAESRSYLLLGKSPTKVALQYATESMFTFTAVFIGVSLVLLIISGGITAWWNQLNQGLFQNSAGGRALLRQFNTQFSRIFDHQLTGFSDQSLLFAAAPVSDSLLVYPKPFLLVFLTGIGLILLSHLLAAGFIRAFAKRDSLAH
;
A
#
# COMPACT_ATOMS: atom_id res chain seq x y z
N MET A 1 -0.01 -23.51 -20.80
CA MET A 1 0.15 -22.71 -22.04
C MET A 1 -1.05 -21.77 -22.15
N ILE A 2 -0.87 -20.46 -21.91
CA ILE A 2 -1.93 -19.47 -22.10
C ILE A 2 -2.10 -19.29 -23.61
N SER A 3 -3.27 -19.59 -24.17
CA SER A 3 -3.49 -19.50 -25.61
C SER A 3 -3.68 -18.05 -26.05
N VAL A 4 -3.25 -17.70 -27.26
CA VAL A 4 -3.46 -16.36 -27.85
C VAL A 4 -4.94 -15.96 -27.84
N ARG A 5 -5.84 -16.94 -28.05
CA ARG A 5 -7.29 -16.78 -27.96
C ARG A 5 -7.78 -16.39 -26.56
N PHE A 6 -7.06 -16.76 -25.50
CA PHE A 6 -7.38 -16.34 -24.12
C PHE A 6 -7.09 -14.85 -23.92
N ILE A 7 -5.91 -14.38 -24.35
CA ILE A 7 -5.51 -12.97 -24.24
C ILE A 7 -6.43 -12.07 -25.08
N GLU A 8 -6.73 -12.46 -26.32
CA GLU A 8 -7.64 -11.72 -27.21
C GLU A 8 -9.03 -11.55 -26.57
N ARG A 9 -9.53 -12.62 -25.93
CA ARG A 9 -10.83 -12.61 -25.26
C ARG A 9 -10.82 -11.71 -24.03
N THR A 10 -9.73 -11.70 -23.26
CA THR A 10 -9.53 -10.79 -22.13
C THR A 10 -9.56 -9.33 -22.59
N ILE A 11 -8.83 -8.97 -23.65
CA ILE A 11 -8.78 -7.61 -24.16
C ILE A 11 -10.16 -7.16 -24.69
N ARG A 12 -10.86 -8.03 -25.42
CA ARG A 12 -12.24 -7.76 -25.87
C ARG A 12 -13.22 -7.61 -24.69
N GLY A 13 -13.07 -8.44 -23.66
CA GLY A 13 -13.87 -8.38 -22.43
C GLY A 13 -13.77 -7.02 -21.72
N ILE A 14 -12.56 -6.45 -21.65
CA ILE A 14 -12.33 -5.11 -21.09
C ILE A 14 -13.14 -4.05 -21.85
N GLY A 15 -13.15 -4.12 -23.18
CA GLY A 15 -13.88 -3.19 -24.03
C GLY A 15 -15.40 -3.28 -23.92
N TYR A 16 -15.94 -4.44 -23.56
CA TYR A 16 -17.38 -4.70 -23.45
C TYR A 16 -17.95 -4.35 -22.07
N HIS A 17 -17.16 -4.53 -21.00
CA HIS A 17 -17.59 -4.28 -19.62
C HIS A 17 -17.00 -3.00 -19.01
N ARG A 18 -17.00 -1.91 -19.80
CA ARG A 18 -16.30 -0.65 -19.49
C ARG A 18 -16.63 -0.08 -18.11
N TRP A 19 -17.89 -0.14 -17.68
CA TRP A 19 -18.30 0.37 -16.37
C TRP A 19 -17.63 -0.38 -15.21
N HIS A 20 -17.54 -1.71 -15.30
CA HIS A 20 -16.86 -2.52 -14.28
C HIS A 20 -15.37 -2.15 -14.19
N HIS A 21 -14.70 -2.01 -15.35
CA HIS A 21 -13.28 -1.65 -15.39
C HIS A 21 -13.03 -0.20 -14.97
N LEU A 22 -13.96 0.72 -15.22
CA LEU A 22 -13.88 2.10 -14.76
C LEU A 22 -13.98 2.19 -13.23
N VAL A 23 -14.95 1.49 -12.62
CA VAL A 23 -15.07 1.44 -11.16
C VAL A 23 -13.84 0.76 -10.53
N LEU A 24 -13.36 -0.34 -11.11
CA LEU A 24 -12.13 -1.00 -10.67
C LEU A 24 -10.93 -0.04 -10.76
N ALA A 25 -10.81 0.73 -11.84
CA ALA A 25 -9.75 1.71 -12.01
C ALA A 25 -9.78 2.78 -10.91
N THR A 26 -10.95 3.36 -10.61
CA THR A 26 -11.09 4.37 -9.53
C THR A 26 -10.67 3.82 -8.17
N ILE A 27 -11.12 2.62 -7.82
CA ILE A 27 -10.78 1.98 -6.53
C ILE A 27 -9.29 1.61 -6.49
N THR A 28 -8.73 1.17 -7.63
CA THR A 28 -7.29 0.90 -7.77
C THR A 28 -6.46 2.15 -7.56
N ILE A 29 -6.84 3.30 -8.14
CA ILE A 29 -6.14 4.57 -7.92
C ILE A 29 -6.06 4.88 -6.42
N GLY A 30 -7.20 4.80 -5.72
CA GLY A 30 -7.24 5.03 -4.27
C GLY A 30 -6.33 4.08 -3.48
N PHE A 31 -6.40 2.78 -3.76
CA PHE A 31 -5.55 1.78 -3.10
C PHE A 31 -4.05 2.01 -3.37
N VAL A 32 -3.67 2.33 -4.61
CA VAL A 32 -2.28 2.57 -4.98
C VAL A 32 -1.75 3.83 -4.29
N LEU A 33 -2.48 4.94 -4.32
CA LEU A 33 -2.08 6.19 -3.67
C LEU A 33 -1.89 6.01 -2.15
N VAL A 34 -2.88 5.41 -1.48
CA VAL A 34 -2.83 5.18 -0.03
C VAL A 34 -1.76 4.17 0.32
N GLY A 35 -1.67 3.05 -0.41
CA GLY A 35 -0.68 2.01 -0.15
C GLY A 35 0.75 2.49 -0.33
N LEU A 36 1.02 3.26 -1.40
CA LEU A 36 2.35 3.84 -1.63
C LEU A 36 2.70 4.89 -0.58
N PHE A 37 1.75 5.73 -0.17
CA PHE A 37 1.97 6.68 0.93
C PHE A 37 2.35 5.97 2.23
N LEU A 38 1.58 4.97 2.64
CA LEU A 38 1.80 4.25 3.90
C LEU A 38 3.13 3.51 3.92
N LEU A 39 3.45 2.74 2.87
CA LEU A 39 4.69 1.96 2.82
C LEU A 39 5.92 2.84 2.60
N THR A 40 5.80 3.94 1.85
CA THR A 40 6.90 4.91 1.72
C THR A 40 7.15 5.63 3.03
N SER A 41 6.09 6.03 3.75
CA SER A 41 6.21 6.69 5.05
C SER A 41 6.77 5.75 6.12
N GLN A 42 6.40 4.47 6.09
CA GLN A 42 7.01 3.43 6.92
C GLN A 42 8.52 3.33 6.66
N ASN A 43 8.95 3.33 5.40
CA ASN A 43 10.37 3.33 5.07
C ASN A 43 11.08 4.60 5.58
N PHE A 44 10.48 5.79 5.44
CA PHE A 44 11.04 7.02 5.99
C PHE A 44 11.20 6.93 7.52
N ASN A 45 10.20 6.38 8.21
CA ASN A 45 10.25 6.19 9.65
C ASN A 45 11.33 5.17 10.07
N SER A 46 11.43 4.03 9.37
CA SER A 46 12.47 3.04 9.63
C SER A 46 13.88 3.58 9.39
N LEU A 47 14.09 4.39 8.34
CA LEU A 47 15.37 5.05 8.08
C LEU A 47 15.72 6.07 9.17
N ALA A 48 14.74 6.87 9.60
CA ALA A 48 14.92 7.81 10.71
C ALA A 48 15.33 7.07 12.00
N ASN A 49 14.64 5.97 12.33
CA ASN A 49 14.95 5.16 13.49
C ASN A 49 16.36 4.51 13.40
N LEU A 50 16.75 3.99 12.23
CA LEU A 50 18.09 3.43 12.03
C LEU A 50 19.19 4.46 12.25
N GLN A 51 19.03 5.66 11.66
CA GLN A 51 20.01 6.74 11.82
C GLN A 51 20.04 7.27 13.26
N PHE A 52 18.90 7.36 13.91
CA PHE A 52 18.81 7.72 15.32
C PHE A 52 19.61 6.73 16.18
N ASN A 53 19.39 5.43 16.00
CA ASN A 53 20.11 4.39 16.75
C ASN A 53 21.62 4.36 16.45
N GLN A 54 22.03 4.58 15.19
CA GLN A 54 23.45 4.69 14.82
C GLN A 54 24.13 5.85 15.56
N ARG A 55 23.48 7.01 15.59
CA ARG A 55 24.02 8.18 16.29
C ARG A 55 24.03 8.00 17.79
N LEU A 56 23.07 7.26 18.34
CA LEU A 56 23.07 6.89 19.75
C LEU A 56 24.18 5.91 20.11
N SER A 57 24.53 4.97 19.24
CA SER A 57 25.64 4.04 19.52
C SER A 57 27.01 4.73 19.53
N ASP A 58 27.15 5.85 18.83
CA ASP A 58 28.36 6.69 18.89
C ASP A 58 28.46 7.49 20.21
N LEU A 59 27.38 7.52 20.99
CA LEU A 59 27.27 8.26 22.23
C LEU A 59 27.30 7.30 23.41
N ASN A 60 28.35 7.36 24.24
CA ASN A 60 28.35 6.67 25.53
C ASN A 60 27.35 7.34 26.49
N LEU A 61 26.09 6.93 26.42
CA LEU A 61 25.01 7.41 27.28
C LEU A 61 25.16 6.82 28.69
N SER A 62 25.71 7.61 29.62
CA SER A 62 25.82 7.27 31.04
C SER A 62 24.72 7.91 31.91
N ASN A 63 23.94 8.83 31.35
CA ASN A 63 22.89 9.56 32.06
C ASN A 63 21.54 8.82 31.95
N GLU A 64 20.95 8.46 33.09
CA GLU A 64 19.66 7.77 33.20
C GLU A 64 18.52 8.51 32.47
N GLN A 65 18.50 9.85 32.51
CA GLN A 65 17.49 10.65 31.79
C GLN A 65 17.64 10.52 30.28
N ALA A 66 18.87 10.45 29.76
CA ALA A 66 19.14 10.27 28.34
C ALA A 66 18.71 8.88 27.85
N ILE A 67 18.87 7.85 28.69
CA ILE A 67 18.42 6.48 28.41
C ILE A 67 16.89 6.42 28.32
N VAL A 68 16.18 7.01 29.30
CA VAL A 68 14.71 7.05 29.31
C VAL A 68 14.16 7.76 28.06
N ILE A 69 14.79 8.86 27.67
CA ILE A 69 14.41 9.62 26.48
C ILE A 69 14.61 8.81 25.20
N THR A 70 15.78 8.19 25.07
CA THR A 70 16.12 7.34 23.92
C THR A 70 15.12 6.21 23.74
N ASN A 71 14.76 5.54 24.84
CA ASN A 71 13.77 4.46 24.83
C ASN A 71 12.39 4.96 24.39
N ARG A 72 11.99 6.18 24.77
CA ARG A 72 10.71 6.77 24.32
C ARG A 72 10.69 7.09 22.83
N VAL A 73 11.80 7.59 22.28
CA VAL A 73 11.91 7.86 20.84
C VAL A 73 11.86 6.56 20.04
N ALA A 74 12.61 5.54 20.46
CA ALA A 74 12.56 4.21 19.85
C ALA A 74 11.15 3.61 19.91
N ALA A 75 10.46 3.73 21.06
CA ALA A 75 9.07 3.27 21.21
C ALA A 75 8.09 4.03 20.30
N ALA A 76 8.29 5.34 20.10
CA ALA A 76 7.46 6.15 19.20
C ALA A 76 7.64 5.72 17.74
N HIS A 77 8.88 5.48 17.29
CA HIS A 77 9.14 4.94 15.95
C HIS A 77 8.50 3.56 15.77
N ALA A 78 8.64 2.65 16.74
CA ALA A 78 8.07 1.31 16.69
C ALA A 78 6.53 1.34 16.65
N LEU A 79 5.90 2.20 17.45
CA LEU A 79 4.45 2.40 17.43
C LEU A 79 3.97 2.92 16.08
N LEU A 80 4.69 3.90 15.50
CA LEU A 80 4.33 4.45 14.20
C LEU A 80 4.50 3.42 13.07
N ASP A 81 5.55 2.61 13.10
CA ASP A 81 5.73 1.50 12.14
C ASP A 81 4.61 0.46 12.23
N ALA A 82 4.19 0.10 13.46
CA ALA A 82 3.06 -0.80 13.68
C ALA A 82 1.74 -0.20 13.14
N ASN A 83 1.53 1.10 13.32
CA ASN A 83 0.37 1.80 12.79
C ASN A 83 0.36 1.83 11.26
N TYR A 84 1.50 2.11 10.61
CA TYR A 84 1.59 2.04 9.14
C TYR A 84 1.26 0.65 8.60
N GLN A 85 1.77 -0.40 9.25
CA GLN A 85 1.45 -1.79 8.91
C GLN A 85 -0.06 -2.06 9.03
N LEU A 86 -0.66 -1.64 10.15
CA LEU A 86 -2.09 -1.84 10.41
C LEU A 86 -2.96 -1.08 9.41
N TRP A 87 -2.64 0.19 9.14
CA TRP A 87 -3.36 1.01 8.16
C TRP A 87 -3.23 0.47 6.74
N PHE A 88 -2.07 -0.09 6.39
CA PHE A 88 -1.87 -0.73 5.09
C PHE A 88 -2.73 -1.99 4.97
N LEU A 89 -2.77 -2.84 6.00
CA LEU A 89 -3.65 -4.00 6.04
C LEU A 89 -5.13 -3.63 6.00
N ALA A 90 -5.52 -2.54 6.67
CA ALA A 90 -6.88 -2.01 6.61
C ALA A 90 -7.24 -1.54 5.19
N ALA A 91 -6.34 -0.78 4.54
CA ALA A 91 -6.52 -0.34 3.16
C ALA A 91 -6.62 -1.53 2.18
N ALA A 92 -5.76 -2.55 2.37
CA ALA A 92 -5.80 -3.80 1.61
C ALA A 92 -7.12 -4.55 1.84
N GLY A 93 -7.60 -4.62 3.07
CA GLY A 93 -8.90 -5.23 3.41
C GLY A 93 -10.08 -4.51 2.75
N ILE A 94 -10.09 -3.17 2.78
CA ILE A 94 -11.11 -2.36 2.11
C ILE A 94 -11.07 -2.60 0.59
N PHE A 95 -9.88 -2.54 -0.02
CA PHE A 95 -9.70 -2.82 -1.44
C PHE A 95 -10.18 -4.23 -1.81
N PHE A 96 -9.89 -5.23 -0.97
CA PHE A 96 -10.35 -6.60 -1.15
C PHE A 96 -11.88 -6.71 -1.13
N LEU A 97 -12.55 -6.08 -0.16
CA LEU A 97 -14.01 -6.12 -0.05
C LEU A 97 -14.69 -5.49 -1.27
N PHE A 98 -14.18 -4.35 -1.74
CA PHE A 98 -14.67 -3.73 -2.98
C PHE A 98 -14.46 -4.64 -4.20
N ASN A 99 -13.28 -5.24 -4.34
CA ASN A 99 -13.01 -6.17 -5.45
C ASN A 99 -13.89 -7.43 -5.37
N LEU A 100 -14.13 -7.96 -4.19
CA LEU A 100 -15.03 -9.08 -3.99
C LEU A 100 -16.47 -8.72 -4.40
N GLY A 101 -16.96 -7.55 -3.99
CA GLY A 101 -18.25 -7.03 -4.42
C GLY A 101 -18.34 -6.87 -5.94
N LEU A 102 -17.29 -6.35 -6.58
CA LEU A 102 -17.21 -6.24 -8.04
C LEU A 102 -17.19 -7.61 -8.72
N ALA A 103 -16.43 -8.57 -8.20
CA ALA A 103 -16.33 -9.93 -8.74
C ALA A 103 -17.66 -10.68 -8.64
N ILE A 104 -18.37 -10.57 -7.51
CA ILE A 104 -19.72 -11.12 -7.33
C ILE A 104 -20.72 -10.43 -8.27
N SER A 105 -20.66 -9.09 -8.37
CA SER A 105 -21.52 -8.36 -9.31
C SER A 105 -21.24 -8.75 -10.76
N ALA A 106 -19.98 -9.02 -11.13
CA ALA A 106 -19.62 -9.49 -12.46
C ALA A 106 -20.17 -10.90 -12.69
N ALA A 107 -20.04 -11.81 -11.73
CA ALA A 107 -20.62 -13.15 -11.81
C ALA A 107 -22.14 -13.11 -12.01
N TYR A 108 -22.84 -12.21 -11.33
CA TYR A 108 -24.29 -12.03 -11.49
C TYR A 108 -24.66 -11.41 -12.84
N ARG A 109 -24.06 -10.27 -13.21
CA ARG A 109 -24.38 -9.56 -14.46
C ARG A 109 -23.97 -10.33 -15.72
N ARG A 110 -22.96 -11.20 -15.61
CA ARG A 110 -22.46 -12.05 -16.69
C ARG A 110 -22.92 -13.51 -16.55
N ALA A 111 -24.03 -13.77 -15.84
CA ALA A 111 -24.53 -15.12 -15.60
C ALA A 111 -24.83 -15.88 -16.91
N ALA A 112 -25.45 -15.22 -17.89
CA ALA A 112 -25.72 -15.81 -19.20
C ALA A 112 -24.44 -16.20 -19.96
N GLU A 113 -23.43 -15.33 -19.94
CA GLU A 113 -22.12 -15.62 -20.54
C GLU A 113 -21.43 -16.78 -19.82
N SER A 114 -21.40 -16.73 -18.48
CA SER A 114 -20.85 -17.78 -17.63
C SER A 114 -21.51 -19.13 -17.91
N ARG A 115 -22.85 -19.16 -18.08
CA ARG A 115 -23.59 -20.38 -18.42
C ARG A 115 -23.14 -20.96 -19.76
N SER A 116 -22.97 -20.13 -20.79
CA SER A 116 -22.48 -20.60 -22.09
C SER A 116 -21.11 -21.29 -21.96
N TYR A 117 -20.22 -20.75 -21.13
CA TYR A 117 -18.91 -21.36 -20.88
C TYR A 117 -19.00 -22.68 -20.11
N LEU A 118 -19.91 -22.77 -19.15
CA LEU A 118 -20.15 -24.00 -18.40
C LEU A 118 -20.76 -25.09 -19.29
N LEU A 119 -21.67 -24.74 -20.20
CA LEU A 119 -22.24 -25.66 -21.20
C LEU A 119 -21.16 -26.19 -22.17
N LEU A 120 -20.15 -25.37 -22.48
CA LEU A 120 -18.96 -25.79 -23.23
C LEU A 120 -17.96 -26.60 -22.40
N GLY A 121 -18.32 -27.01 -21.18
CA GLY A 121 -17.51 -27.85 -20.30
C GLY A 121 -16.41 -27.13 -19.53
N LYS A 122 -16.37 -25.79 -19.51
CA LYS A 122 -15.41 -25.07 -18.65
C LYS A 122 -15.82 -25.20 -17.18
N SER A 123 -14.84 -25.30 -16.29
CA SER A 123 -15.10 -25.23 -14.85
C SER A 123 -15.40 -23.78 -14.41
N PRO A 124 -16.20 -23.57 -13.34
CA PRO A 124 -16.45 -22.23 -12.78
C PRO A 124 -15.16 -21.48 -12.42
N THR A 125 -14.15 -22.21 -11.95
CA THR A 125 -12.82 -21.66 -11.63
C THR A 125 -12.09 -21.11 -12.85
N LYS A 126 -12.21 -21.75 -14.03
CA LYS A 126 -11.62 -21.24 -15.28
C LYS A 126 -12.32 -19.96 -15.76
N VAL A 127 -13.64 -19.87 -15.58
CA VAL A 127 -14.40 -18.65 -15.89
C VAL A 127 -13.99 -17.53 -14.94
N ALA A 128 -13.92 -17.81 -13.64
CA ALA A 128 -13.45 -16.85 -12.63
C ALA A 128 -12.03 -16.36 -12.90
N LEU A 129 -11.11 -17.25 -13.32
CA LEU A 129 -9.73 -16.88 -13.66
C LEU A 129 -9.67 -15.97 -14.90
N GLN A 130 -10.58 -16.17 -15.87
CA GLN A 130 -10.69 -15.26 -17.02
C GLN A 130 -11.06 -13.85 -16.54
N TYR A 131 -12.11 -13.73 -15.71
CA TYR A 131 -12.51 -12.44 -15.13
C TYR A 131 -11.42 -11.83 -14.23
N ALA A 132 -10.72 -12.65 -13.44
CA ALA A 132 -9.57 -12.21 -12.65
C ALA A 132 -8.48 -11.64 -13.54
N THR A 133 -8.20 -12.27 -14.68
CA THR A 133 -7.19 -11.81 -15.64
C THR A 133 -7.57 -10.45 -16.23
N GLU A 134 -8.83 -10.25 -16.62
CA GLU A 134 -9.33 -8.95 -17.11
C GLU A 134 -9.13 -7.84 -16.06
N SER A 135 -9.45 -8.13 -14.81
CA SER A 135 -9.26 -7.23 -13.67
C SER A 135 -7.78 -6.97 -13.38
N MET A 136 -6.92 -8.00 -13.46
CA MET A 136 -5.47 -7.87 -13.26
C MET A 136 -4.82 -7.00 -14.36
N PHE A 137 -5.25 -7.12 -15.61
CA PHE A 137 -4.78 -6.21 -16.67
C PHE A 137 -5.19 -4.77 -16.42
N THR A 138 -6.44 -4.55 -16.01
CA THR A 138 -6.95 -3.21 -15.65
C THR A 138 -6.15 -2.63 -14.50
N PHE A 139 -5.98 -3.41 -13.42
CA PHE A 139 -5.18 -3.02 -12.26
C PHE A 139 -3.74 -2.69 -12.64
N THR A 140 -3.09 -3.53 -13.45
CA THR A 140 -1.70 -3.34 -13.86
C THR A 140 -1.54 -2.07 -14.68
N ALA A 141 -2.44 -1.82 -15.64
CA ALA A 141 -2.40 -0.60 -16.45
C ALA A 141 -2.58 0.67 -15.58
N VAL A 142 -3.54 0.65 -14.65
CA VAL A 142 -3.79 1.77 -13.73
C VAL A 142 -2.62 1.95 -12.77
N PHE A 143 -2.09 0.87 -12.20
CA PHE A 143 -0.93 0.90 -11.31
C PHE A 143 0.29 1.53 -12.00
N ILE A 144 0.59 1.10 -13.24
CA ILE A 144 1.69 1.68 -14.02
C ILE A 144 1.42 3.16 -14.27
N GLY A 145 0.22 3.53 -14.72
CA GLY A 145 -0.13 4.93 -14.98
C GLY A 145 0.02 5.83 -13.75
N VAL A 146 -0.56 5.42 -12.62
CA VAL A 146 -0.45 6.15 -11.35
C VAL A 146 1.00 6.23 -10.89
N SER A 147 1.73 5.11 -10.95
CA SER A 147 3.14 5.06 -10.53
C SER A 147 3.98 6.01 -11.37
N LEU A 148 3.84 6.00 -12.70
CA LEU A 148 4.57 6.91 -13.59
C LEU A 148 4.27 8.37 -13.27
N VAL A 149 3.00 8.72 -13.04
CA VAL A 149 2.61 10.08 -12.63
C VAL A 149 3.31 10.45 -11.32
N LEU A 150 3.23 9.60 -10.28
CA LEU A 150 3.89 9.86 -8.99
C LEU A 150 5.40 10.00 -9.12
N LEU A 151 6.04 9.22 -10.00
CA LEU A 151 7.47 9.31 -10.26
C LEU A 151 7.86 10.64 -10.93
N ILE A 152 7.06 11.16 -11.86
CA ILE A 152 7.28 12.46 -12.51
C ILE A 152 7.22 13.61 -11.49
N ILE A 153 6.26 13.56 -10.56
CA ILE A 153 6.08 14.59 -9.52
C ILE A 153 6.71 14.19 -8.17
N SER A 154 7.68 13.28 -8.18
CA SER A 154 8.24 12.66 -6.98
C SER A 154 8.83 13.66 -5.98
N GLY A 155 9.58 14.66 -6.43
CA GLY A 155 10.21 15.64 -5.53
C GLY A 155 9.22 16.45 -4.68
N GLY A 156 8.06 16.82 -5.26
CA GLY A 156 7.01 17.51 -4.51
C GLY A 156 6.26 16.57 -3.54
N ILE A 157 6.00 15.33 -3.98
CA ILE A 157 5.29 14.34 -3.18
C ILE A 157 6.12 13.86 -1.99
N THR A 158 7.41 13.56 -2.18
CA THR A 158 8.27 13.07 -1.11
C THR A 158 8.39 14.09 0.02
N ALA A 159 8.53 15.37 -0.32
CA ALA A 159 8.52 16.46 0.66
C ALA A 159 7.19 16.51 1.44
N TRP A 160 6.06 16.45 0.74
CA TRP A 160 4.74 16.48 1.37
C TRP A 160 4.48 15.25 2.27
N TRP A 161 4.81 14.05 1.80
CA TRP A 161 4.68 12.81 2.57
C TRP A 161 5.58 12.81 3.80
N ASN A 162 6.80 13.33 3.68
CA ASN A 162 7.70 13.45 4.82
C ASN A 162 7.15 14.42 5.88
N GLN A 163 6.55 15.55 5.48
CA GLN A 163 5.89 16.46 6.43
C GLN A 163 4.72 15.79 7.17
N LEU A 164 3.90 15.00 6.46
CA LEU A 164 2.83 14.23 7.09
C LEU A 164 3.39 13.18 8.07
N ASN A 165 4.42 12.43 7.66
CA ASN A 165 5.08 11.44 8.51
C ASN A 165 5.64 12.06 9.79
N GLN A 166 6.30 13.21 9.68
CA GLN A 166 6.79 13.97 10.83
C GLN A 166 5.62 14.37 11.74
N GLY A 167 4.52 14.89 11.19
CA GLY A 167 3.34 15.24 11.98
C GLY A 167 2.75 14.04 12.75
N LEU A 168 2.67 12.87 12.11
CA LEU A 168 2.19 11.64 12.73
C LEU A 168 3.13 11.16 13.84
N PHE A 169 4.44 11.22 13.61
CA PHE A 169 5.43 10.91 14.65
C PHE A 169 5.32 11.83 15.86
N GLN A 170 5.13 13.14 15.65
CA GLN A 170 4.96 14.09 16.76
C GLN A 170 3.78 13.69 17.66
N ASN A 171 2.69 13.18 17.08
CA ASN A 171 1.55 12.69 17.84
C ASN A 171 1.89 11.40 18.60
N SER A 172 2.60 10.46 17.96
CA SER A 172 3.05 9.22 18.60
C SER A 172 4.06 9.43 19.74
N ALA A 173 4.86 10.48 19.68
CA ALA A 173 5.86 10.83 20.70
C ALA A 173 5.28 11.63 21.91
N GLY A 174 3.97 11.84 21.98
CA GLY A 174 3.32 12.59 23.07
C GLY A 174 3.23 14.11 22.83
N GLY A 175 3.33 14.56 21.59
CA GLY A 175 3.08 15.93 21.16
C GLY A 175 4.30 16.87 21.16
N ARG A 176 4.10 18.09 20.64
CA ARG A 176 5.16 19.11 20.45
C ARG A 176 5.85 19.58 21.73
N ALA A 177 5.23 19.41 22.89
CA ALA A 177 5.78 19.82 24.18
C ALA A 177 6.88 18.86 24.67
N LEU A 178 6.66 17.56 24.51
CA LEU A 178 7.63 16.50 24.83
C LEU A 178 8.83 16.58 23.89
N LEU A 179 8.61 16.87 22.61
CA LEU A 179 9.67 17.14 21.63
C LEU A 179 10.52 18.37 21.94
N ARG A 180 9.93 19.45 22.48
CA ARG A 180 10.70 20.60 22.95
C ARG A 180 11.53 20.27 24.20
N GLN A 181 10.99 19.48 25.13
CA GLN A 181 11.77 18.96 26.26
C GLN A 181 12.91 18.04 25.79
N PHE A 182 12.65 17.17 24.80
CA PHE A 182 13.67 16.35 24.16
C PHE A 182 14.77 17.23 23.55
N ASN A 183 14.44 18.23 22.73
CA ASN A 183 15.43 19.14 22.12
C ASN A 183 16.25 19.91 23.14
N THR A 184 15.62 20.36 24.23
CA THR A 184 16.32 21.10 25.29
C THR A 184 17.31 20.20 26.03
N GLN A 185 16.97 18.92 26.24
CA GLN A 185 17.88 17.96 26.89
C GLN A 185 18.93 17.38 25.93
N PHE A 186 18.58 17.14 24.68
CA PHE A 186 19.50 16.77 23.61
C PHE A 186 20.51 17.89 23.35
N SER A 187 20.10 19.15 23.17
CA SER A 187 21.09 20.23 22.98
C SER A 187 22.08 20.34 24.14
N ARG A 188 21.68 20.05 25.39
CA ARG A 188 22.58 20.03 26.56
C ARG A 188 23.51 18.82 26.61
N ILE A 189 23.06 17.65 26.17
CA ILE A 189 23.90 16.43 26.07
C ILE A 189 24.90 16.57 24.91
N PHE A 190 24.56 17.36 23.90
CA PHE A 190 25.30 17.52 22.64
C PHE A 190 26.04 18.85 22.52
N ASP A 191 25.93 19.75 23.51
CA ASP A 191 26.51 21.09 23.52
C ASP A 191 28.05 21.09 23.40
N HIS A 192 28.69 19.93 23.57
CA HIS A 192 30.14 19.75 23.52
C HIS A 192 30.58 18.75 22.41
N GLN A 193 29.67 18.34 21.53
CA GLN A 193 29.99 17.48 20.38
C GLN A 193 29.89 18.27 19.07
N LEU A 194 30.98 18.27 18.30
CA LEU A 194 31.27 19.14 17.13
C LEU A 194 30.35 19.01 15.91
N THR A 195 29.25 18.27 15.98
CA THR A 195 28.38 18.03 14.83
C THR A 195 27.13 18.91 14.88
N GLY A 196 26.90 19.66 13.79
CA GLY A 196 25.81 20.63 13.63
C GLY A 196 24.43 19.99 13.64
N PHE A 197 23.98 19.58 14.82
CA PHE A 197 22.66 19.03 15.02
C PHE A 197 21.63 20.16 15.19
N SER A 198 20.64 20.19 14.30
CA SER A 198 19.38 20.88 14.58
C SER A 198 18.38 19.93 15.24
N ASP A 199 17.47 20.49 16.03
CA ASP A 199 16.29 19.87 16.64
C ASP A 199 15.56 18.82 15.77
N GLN A 200 15.44 19.08 14.47
CA GLN A 200 14.81 18.17 13.53
C GLN A 200 15.78 17.13 12.98
N SER A 201 17.06 17.50 12.83
CA SER A 201 18.11 16.63 12.29
C SER A 201 18.38 15.39 13.14
N LEU A 202 18.15 15.48 14.45
CA LEU A 202 18.49 14.44 15.41
C LEU A 202 17.42 13.33 15.45
N LEU A 203 16.17 13.70 15.23
CA LEU A 203 15.00 12.80 15.17
C LEU A 203 14.65 12.36 13.73
N PHE A 204 15.04 13.16 12.73
CA PHE A 204 14.83 12.92 11.31
C PHE A 204 16.07 13.36 10.54
N ALA A 205 16.52 12.62 9.53
CA ALA A 205 17.72 12.97 8.77
C ALA A 205 17.76 14.46 8.34
N ALA A 206 18.82 15.20 8.70
CA ALA A 206 19.15 16.45 8.02
C ALA A 206 19.70 16.11 6.62
N ALA A 207 18.84 16.25 5.61
CA ALA A 207 19.09 16.20 4.18
C ALA A 207 19.23 14.82 3.51
N PRO A 208 18.88 14.77 2.20
CA PRO A 208 17.53 14.95 1.69
C PRO A 208 16.81 13.59 1.74
N VAL A 209 15.52 13.58 2.08
CA VAL A 209 14.66 12.51 1.55
C VAL A 209 14.84 12.63 0.04
N SER A 210 15.52 11.67 -0.59
CA SER A 210 15.91 11.77 -2.00
C SER A 210 14.72 12.25 -2.82
N ASP A 211 14.93 13.23 -3.71
CA ASP A 211 13.85 13.80 -4.54
C ASP A 211 13.12 12.73 -5.38
N SER A 212 13.72 11.54 -5.53
CA SER A 212 13.15 10.42 -6.26
C SER A 212 12.59 9.33 -5.36
N LEU A 213 11.33 8.97 -5.60
CA LEU A 213 10.67 7.77 -5.06
C LEU A 213 11.33 6.46 -5.54
N LEU A 214 12.14 6.49 -6.60
CA LEU A 214 12.83 5.30 -7.13
C LEU A 214 13.92 4.76 -6.22
N VAL A 215 14.43 5.56 -5.28
CA VAL A 215 15.42 5.09 -4.30
C VAL A 215 14.83 3.98 -3.42
N TYR A 216 13.49 3.92 -3.30
CA TYR A 216 12.78 2.90 -2.54
C TYR A 216 11.77 2.18 -3.43
N PRO A 217 12.18 1.17 -4.22
CA PRO A 217 11.27 0.43 -5.11
C PRO A 217 10.37 -0.56 -4.35
N LYS A 218 10.73 -0.92 -3.11
CA LYS A 218 10.03 -1.92 -2.29
C LYS A 218 8.53 -1.59 -2.07
N PRO A 219 8.13 -0.35 -1.69
CA PRO A 219 6.72 0.06 -1.63
C PRO A 219 5.92 -0.24 -2.89
N PHE A 220 6.47 0.09 -4.07
CA PHE A 220 5.81 -0.17 -5.36
C PHE A 220 5.59 -1.66 -5.58
N LEU A 221 6.61 -2.47 -5.34
CA LEU A 221 6.53 -3.91 -5.50
C LEU A 221 5.48 -4.53 -4.56
N LEU A 222 5.47 -4.13 -3.28
CA LEU A 222 4.53 -4.65 -2.29
C LEU A 222 3.09 -4.27 -2.62
N VAL A 223 2.81 -3.01 -2.95
CA VAL A 223 1.47 -2.57 -3.39
C VAL A 223 1.01 -3.35 -4.62
N PHE A 224 1.90 -3.54 -5.60
CA PHE A 224 1.58 -4.29 -6.81
C PHE A 224 1.25 -5.76 -6.52
N LEU A 225 2.12 -6.47 -5.80
CA LEU A 225 1.93 -7.88 -5.48
C LEU A 225 0.70 -8.11 -4.61
N THR A 226 0.48 -7.27 -3.60
CA THR A 226 -0.71 -7.33 -2.75
C THR A 226 -1.97 -7.10 -3.60
N GLY A 227 -2.00 -6.06 -4.45
CA GLY A 227 -3.16 -5.78 -5.29
C GLY A 227 -3.51 -6.93 -6.25
N ILE A 228 -2.51 -7.50 -6.93
CA ILE A 228 -2.68 -8.67 -7.79
C ILE A 228 -3.22 -9.87 -6.99
N GLY A 229 -2.62 -10.16 -5.83
CA GLY A 229 -3.04 -11.26 -4.97
C GLY A 229 -4.49 -11.13 -4.51
N LEU A 230 -4.92 -9.94 -4.12
CA LEU A 230 -6.30 -9.66 -3.68
C LEU A 230 -7.32 -9.74 -4.83
N ILE A 231 -6.96 -9.29 -6.03
CA ILE A 231 -7.81 -9.45 -7.21
C ILE A 231 -7.99 -10.93 -7.54
N LEU A 232 -6.91 -11.70 -7.53
CA LEU A 232 -6.98 -13.14 -7.78
C LEU A 232 -7.87 -13.84 -6.73
N LEU A 233 -7.62 -13.57 -5.44
CA LEU A 233 -8.36 -14.17 -4.34
C LEU A 233 -9.86 -13.83 -4.41
N SER A 234 -10.21 -12.57 -4.63
CA SER A 234 -11.61 -12.12 -4.73
C SER A 234 -12.38 -12.81 -5.86
N HIS A 235 -11.76 -12.97 -7.03
CA HIS A 235 -12.39 -13.65 -8.17
C HIS A 235 -12.49 -15.17 -7.95
N LEU A 236 -11.49 -15.79 -7.32
CA LEU A 236 -11.56 -17.21 -6.97
C LEU A 236 -12.67 -17.49 -5.96
N LEU A 237 -12.88 -16.62 -4.97
CA LEU A 237 -14.02 -16.71 -4.06
C LEU A 237 -15.35 -16.50 -4.78
N ALA A 238 -15.39 -15.57 -5.75
CA ALA A 238 -16.57 -15.34 -6.59
C ALA A 238 -16.93 -16.55 -7.48
N ALA A 239 -16.01 -17.49 -7.72
CA ALA A 239 -16.28 -18.72 -8.49
C ALA A 239 -17.40 -19.57 -7.87
N GLY A 240 -17.56 -19.55 -6.54
CA GLY A 240 -18.66 -20.21 -5.85
C GLY A 240 -20.03 -19.65 -6.26
N PHE A 241 -20.12 -18.34 -6.46
CA PHE A 241 -21.33 -17.65 -6.91
C PHE A 241 -21.64 -17.97 -8.37
N ILE A 242 -20.63 -18.06 -9.25
CA ILE A 242 -20.81 -18.51 -10.64
C ILE A 242 -21.48 -19.89 -10.68
N ARG A 243 -21.02 -20.82 -9.83
CA ARG A 243 -21.60 -22.16 -9.71
C ARG A 243 -23.04 -22.11 -9.19
N ALA A 244 -23.31 -21.29 -8.19
CA ALA A 244 -24.64 -21.16 -7.58
C ALA A 244 -25.68 -20.60 -8.57
N PHE A 245 -25.33 -19.54 -9.31
CA PHE A 245 -26.22 -18.95 -10.31
C PHE A 245 -26.51 -19.90 -11.47
N ALA A 246 -25.50 -20.63 -11.95
CA ALA A 246 -25.69 -21.63 -13.00
C ALA A 246 -26.66 -22.76 -12.60
N LYS A 247 -26.67 -23.16 -11.32
CA LYS A 247 -27.57 -24.21 -10.81
C LYS A 247 -29.00 -23.71 -10.58
N ARG A 248 -29.17 -22.44 -10.19
CA ARG A 248 -30.50 -21.85 -9.97
C ARG A 248 -31.31 -21.80 -11.26
N ASP A 249 -30.69 -21.41 -12.36
CA ASP A 249 -31.38 -21.24 -13.64
C ASP A 249 -31.64 -22.56 -14.37
N SER A 250 -30.93 -23.64 -14.04
CA SER A 250 -31.21 -24.98 -14.57
C SER A 250 -32.42 -25.66 -13.91
N LEU A 251 -32.89 -25.16 -12.77
CA LEU A 251 -34.09 -25.65 -12.08
C LEU A 251 -35.36 -24.89 -12.50
N ALA A 252 -35.21 -23.84 -13.32
CA ALA A 252 -36.31 -23.01 -13.82
C ALA A 252 -36.79 -23.43 -15.24
N HIS A 253 -36.23 -24.50 -15.79
CA HIS A 253 -36.60 -25.13 -17.07
C HIS A 253 -36.81 -26.63 -16.83
#